data_AF-A0A0N4TC90-F1
#
_entry.id   AF-A0A0N4TC90-F1
#
_cell.length_a   1.000
_cell.length_b   1.000
_cell.length_c   1.000
_cell.angle_alpha   90.00
_cell.angle_beta   90.00
_cell.angle_gamma   90.00
#
_symmetry.space_group_name_H-M   'P 1'
#
loop_
_entity.id
_entity.type
_entity.pdbx_description
1 polymer ?
#
loop_
_entity_poly.entity_id
_entity_poly.type
_entity_poly.pdbx_seq_one_letter_code
_entity_poly.pdbx_strand_id
1 'polypeptide(L)'
;MSYQIKLCLDFYLFWSTFAAGASGFALPSLLSALNTKGSGAAANTRLVDVLAEYADENLRAVVKVLDFLEPAKKYSIDDLEKSEVSLRHSLEMSLKSLQECGDRELYVHYSPIIMDSTAKCGQLARSIKKVRHNENCLKEYYCASQLSLENIIETLSQAVRLFQDSLNKAEARAARTQRMQKQRVSAGHDSVVRGSRRRRSDRIRTFEPPN
;
A
#
# COMPACT_ATOMS: atom_id res chain seq x y z
N MET A 1 1.39 17.68 8.09
CA MET A 1 1.30 16.52 7.17
C MET A 1 -0.08 15.87 7.28
N SER A 2 -1.15 16.59 6.89
CA SER A 2 -2.54 16.16 7.15
C SER A 2 -3.44 16.26 5.92
N TYR A 3 -2.85 16.40 4.73
CA TYR A 3 -3.60 16.69 3.49
C TYR A 3 -3.70 15.49 2.53
N GLN A 4 -2.91 14.43 2.70
CA GLN A 4 -2.86 13.35 1.69
C GLN A 4 -3.93 12.25 1.88
N ILE A 5 -4.45 12.04 3.09
CA ILE A 5 -5.56 11.10 3.31
C ILE A 5 -6.92 11.77 3.08
N LYS A 6 -6.98 13.11 3.22
CA LYS A 6 -8.17 13.90 2.90
C LYS A 6 -8.53 13.79 1.42
N LEU A 7 -7.54 13.68 0.53
CA LEU A 7 -7.74 13.43 -0.90
C LEU A 7 -8.42 12.09 -1.23
N CYS A 8 -8.17 11.01 -0.47
CA CYS A 8 -8.91 9.75 -0.65
C CYS A 8 -10.38 9.87 -0.22
N LEU A 9 -10.66 10.71 0.77
CA LEU A 9 -12.01 11.01 1.26
C LEU A 9 -12.77 11.91 0.26
N ASP A 10 -12.08 12.94 -0.26
CA ASP A 10 -12.63 13.91 -1.20
C ASP A 10 -12.90 13.28 -2.58
N PHE A 11 -12.10 12.30 -3.02
CA PHE A 11 -12.34 11.59 -4.28
C PHE A 11 -13.53 10.62 -4.20
N TYR A 12 -13.84 10.05 -3.02
CA TYR A 12 -15.07 9.28 -2.81
C TYR A 12 -16.31 10.19 -2.78
N LEU A 13 -16.20 11.39 -2.20
CA LEU A 13 -17.26 12.41 -2.21
C LEU A 13 -17.65 12.87 -3.62
N PHE A 14 -16.72 12.84 -4.58
CA PHE A 14 -17.02 13.26 -5.96
C PHE A 14 -17.74 12.20 -6.82
N TRP A 15 -17.69 10.90 -6.46
CA TRP A 15 -18.28 9.83 -7.30
C TRP A 15 -19.31 8.93 -6.60
N SER A 16 -19.43 8.97 -5.28
CA SER A 16 -20.44 8.19 -4.54
C SER A 16 -21.81 8.88 -4.56
N THR A 17 -22.57 8.69 -5.64
CA THR A 17 -24.04 8.74 -5.61
C THR A 17 -24.65 7.49 -4.93
N PHE A 18 -23.85 6.59 -4.35
CA PHE A 18 -24.33 5.33 -3.74
C PHE A 18 -24.46 5.38 -2.21
N ALA A 19 -23.87 6.37 -1.53
CA ALA A 19 -24.09 6.60 -0.09
C ALA A 19 -24.49 8.08 0.13
N ALA A 20 -25.80 8.34 0.06
CA ALA A 20 -26.41 9.65 0.25
C ALA A 20 -25.94 10.33 1.56
N GLY A 21 -24.96 11.25 1.48
CA GLY A 21 -24.56 12.13 2.58
C GLY A 21 -23.54 11.59 3.58
N ALA A 22 -22.87 10.45 3.32
CA ALA A 22 -21.82 9.96 4.20
C ALA A 22 -20.51 10.77 4.01
N SER A 23 -20.00 11.37 5.09
CA SER A 23 -18.74 12.14 5.08
C SER A 23 -17.47 11.26 5.13
N GLY A 24 -17.59 9.93 5.15
CA GLY A 24 -16.45 9.02 5.22
C GLY A 24 -16.83 7.55 5.39
N PHE A 25 -15.82 6.68 5.48
CA PHE A 25 -15.96 5.24 5.70
C PHE A 25 -14.98 4.77 6.79
N ALA A 26 -15.38 3.75 7.55
CA ALA A 26 -14.51 3.15 8.57
C ALA A 26 -13.43 2.28 7.91
N LEU A 27 -12.23 2.23 8.49
CA LEU A 27 -11.09 1.48 7.92
C LEU A 27 -11.39 0.01 7.53
N PRO A 28 -12.20 -0.78 8.29
CA PRO A 28 -12.56 -2.14 7.88
C PRO A 28 -13.21 -2.23 6.49
N SER A 29 -13.89 -1.17 6.05
CA SER A 29 -14.58 -1.12 4.75
C SER A 29 -13.68 -0.64 3.60
N LEU A 30 -12.47 -0.14 3.89
CA LEU A 30 -11.56 0.45 2.91
C LEU A 30 -11.29 -0.48 1.73
N LEU A 31 -10.94 -1.74 2.00
CA LEU A 31 -10.60 -2.71 0.96
C LEU A 31 -11.81 -3.06 0.09
N SER A 32 -13.01 -3.11 0.68
CA SER A 32 -14.25 -3.34 -0.04
C SER A 32 -14.58 -2.14 -0.95
N ALA A 33 -14.46 -0.91 -0.41
CA ALA A 33 -14.67 0.31 -1.17
C ALA A 33 -13.72 0.40 -2.38
N LEU A 34 -12.42 0.14 -2.18
CA LEU A 34 -11.42 0.14 -3.26
C LEU A 34 -11.69 -0.92 -4.34
N ASN A 35 -12.22 -2.08 -3.96
CA ASN A 35 -12.56 -3.15 -4.91
C ASN A 35 -13.96 -3.01 -5.53
N THR A 36 -14.74 -2.01 -5.14
CA THR A 36 -16.08 -1.78 -5.68
C THR A 36 -16.00 -1.52 -7.19
N LYS A 37 -16.84 -2.20 -7.96
CA LYS A 37 -16.90 -2.10 -9.42
C LYS A 37 -18.00 -1.13 -9.85
N GLY A 38 -17.80 -0.48 -10.99
CA GLY A 38 -18.82 0.38 -11.60
C GLY A 38 -20.04 -0.41 -12.10
N SER A 39 -21.12 0.29 -12.44
CA SER A 39 -22.32 -0.30 -13.06
C SER A 39 -22.26 -0.23 -14.60
N GLY A 40 -22.92 -1.19 -15.28
CA GLY A 40 -23.07 -1.16 -16.74
C GLY A 40 -21.74 -1.32 -17.50
N ALA A 41 -21.43 -0.37 -18.40
CA ALA A 41 -20.22 -0.41 -19.23
C ALA A 41 -18.90 -0.40 -18.43
N ALA A 42 -18.94 0.03 -17.16
CA ALA A 42 -17.79 0.05 -16.24
C ALA A 42 -17.73 -1.15 -15.28
N ALA A 43 -18.51 -2.22 -15.53
CA ALA A 43 -18.59 -3.39 -14.64
C ALA A 43 -17.26 -4.11 -14.37
N ASN A 44 -16.24 -3.92 -15.22
CA ASN A 44 -14.92 -4.51 -15.05
C ASN A 44 -13.89 -3.54 -14.42
N THR A 45 -14.28 -2.31 -14.12
CA THR A 45 -13.39 -1.27 -13.58
C THR A 45 -13.65 -1.10 -12.09
N ARG A 46 -12.63 -1.32 -11.26
CA ARG A 46 -12.73 -1.08 -9.81
C ARG A 46 -12.42 0.38 -9.49
N LEU A 47 -12.90 0.87 -8.35
CA LEU A 47 -12.61 2.23 -7.87
C LEU A 47 -11.10 2.49 -7.80
N VAL A 48 -10.32 1.54 -7.29
CA VAL A 48 -8.86 1.65 -7.23
C VAL A 48 -8.20 1.79 -8.60
N ASP A 49 -8.79 1.22 -9.65
CA ASP A 49 -8.27 1.34 -11.01
C ASP A 49 -8.54 2.73 -11.59
N VAL A 50 -9.67 3.37 -11.24
CA VAL A 50 -9.99 4.76 -11.58
C VAL A 50 -9.06 5.71 -10.83
N LEU A 51 -8.89 5.51 -9.52
CA LEU A 51 -7.97 6.33 -8.71
C LEU A 51 -6.55 6.32 -9.28
N ALA A 52 -6.06 5.15 -9.70
CA ALA A 52 -4.74 5.02 -10.30
C ALA A 52 -4.61 5.75 -11.65
N GLU A 53 -5.68 5.77 -12.46
CA GLU A 53 -5.67 6.43 -13.77
C GLU A 53 -5.63 7.97 -13.66
N TYR A 54 -6.26 8.52 -12.62
CA TYR A 54 -6.30 9.97 -12.35
C TYR A 54 -5.34 10.42 -11.23
N ALA A 55 -4.42 9.56 -10.80
CA ALA A 55 -3.51 9.85 -9.70
C ALA A 55 -2.50 10.95 -10.09
N ASP A 56 -2.49 12.02 -9.30
CA ASP A 56 -1.44 13.05 -9.33
C ASP A 56 -0.15 12.53 -8.67
N GLU A 57 0.92 13.33 -8.76
CA GLU A 57 2.22 12.97 -8.16
C GLU A 57 2.14 12.76 -6.64
N ASN A 58 1.26 13.48 -5.95
CA ASN A 58 1.06 13.33 -4.51
C ASN A 58 0.46 11.97 -4.17
N LEU A 59 -0.60 11.58 -4.87
CA LEU A 59 -1.27 10.31 -4.66
C LEU A 59 -0.36 9.14 -5.08
N ARG A 60 0.42 9.30 -6.15
CA ARG A 60 1.45 8.32 -6.56
C ARG A 60 2.51 8.15 -5.47
N ALA A 61 2.89 9.21 -4.77
CA ALA A 61 3.87 9.14 -3.69
C ALA A 61 3.40 8.34 -2.46
N VAL A 62 2.09 8.12 -2.28
CA VAL A 62 1.53 7.31 -1.18
C VAL A 62 2.07 5.87 -1.20
N VAL A 63 2.47 5.35 -2.36
CA VAL A 63 3.09 4.02 -2.47
C VAL A 63 4.35 3.89 -1.62
N LYS A 64 5.10 4.99 -1.41
CA LYS A 64 6.30 5.01 -0.56
C LYS A 64 6.02 4.70 0.91
N VAL A 65 4.76 4.80 1.35
CA VAL A 65 4.35 4.43 2.70
C VAL A 65 4.56 2.93 2.96
N LEU A 66 4.56 2.08 1.90
CA LEU A 66 4.84 0.65 2.03
C LEU A 66 6.24 0.37 2.61
N ASP A 67 7.22 1.22 2.35
CA ASP A 67 8.59 1.07 2.87
C ASP A 67 8.62 1.11 4.40
N PHE A 68 7.63 1.76 5.03
CA PHE A 68 7.47 1.83 6.47
C PHE A 68 6.50 0.79 7.03
N LEU A 69 5.42 0.50 6.31
CA LEU A 69 4.39 -0.44 6.78
C LEU A 69 4.88 -1.89 6.73
N GLU A 70 5.59 -2.30 5.68
CA GLU A 70 6.01 -3.70 5.50
C GLU A 70 6.98 -4.20 6.59
N PRO A 71 7.99 -3.43 7.02
CA PRO A 71 8.79 -3.82 8.18
C PRO A 71 7.98 -3.85 9.47
N ALA A 72 7.07 -2.88 9.67
CA ALA A 72 6.31 -2.73 10.91
C ALA A 72 5.37 -3.91 11.18
N LYS A 73 4.82 -4.54 10.13
CA LYS A 73 3.96 -5.74 10.21
C LYS A 73 4.56 -6.93 10.95
N LYS A 74 5.88 -7.04 10.97
CA LYS A 74 6.57 -8.21 11.54
C LYS A 74 6.60 -8.20 13.07
N TYR A 75 6.24 -7.09 13.68
CA TYR A 75 6.33 -6.89 15.12
C TYR A 75 4.95 -6.83 15.73
N SER A 76 4.76 -7.58 16.81
CA SER A 76 3.57 -7.56 17.65
C SER A 76 3.85 -6.71 18.88
N ILE A 77 3.02 -5.70 19.14
CA ILE A 77 3.19 -4.86 20.34
C ILE A 77 2.93 -5.70 21.59
N ASP A 78 1.95 -6.59 21.54
CA ASP A 78 1.61 -7.50 22.63
C ASP A 78 2.83 -8.35 23.02
N ASP A 79 3.58 -8.85 22.04
CA ASP A 79 4.76 -9.69 22.29
C ASP A 79 5.94 -8.88 22.81
N LEU A 80 6.10 -7.63 22.35
CA LEU A 80 7.09 -6.69 22.89
C LEU A 80 6.77 -6.34 24.35
N GLU A 81 5.51 -6.12 24.70
CA GLU A 81 5.05 -5.88 26.07
C GLU A 81 5.35 -7.07 26.98
N LYS A 82 4.98 -8.28 26.55
CA LYS A 82 5.28 -9.51 27.31
C LYS A 82 6.78 -9.67 27.50
N SER A 83 7.57 -9.46 26.45
CA SER A 83 9.02 -9.59 26.49
C SER A 83 9.67 -8.56 27.42
N GLU A 84 9.18 -7.32 27.42
CA GLU A 84 9.64 -6.26 28.35
C GLU A 84 9.36 -6.65 29.81
N VAL A 85 8.13 -7.08 30.11
CA VAL A 85 7.73 -7.47 31.47
C VAL A 85 8.57 -8.66 31.96
N SER A 86 8.75 -9.68 31.12
CA SER A 86 9.58 -10.85 31.43
C SER A 86 11.05 -10.48 31.64
N LEU A 87 11.62 -9.62 30.78
CA LEU A 87 13.00 -9.16 30.90
C LEU A 87 13.21 -8.35 32.19
N ARG A 88 12.31 -7.41 32.47
CA ARG A 88 12.36 -6.61 33.70
C ARG A 88 12.29 -7.48 34.94
N HIS A 89 11.36 -8.44 34.97
CA HIS A 89 11.25 -9.39 36.08
C HIS A 89 12.53 -10.24 36.24
N SER A 90 13.12 -10.71 35.14
CA SER A 90 14.39 -11.44 35.18
C SER A 90 15.52 -10.60 35.76
N LEU A 91 15.62 -9.31 35.38
CA LEU A 91 16.63 -8.39 35.93
C LEU A 91 16.44 -8.13 37.42
N GLU A 92 15.19 -7.95 37.86
CA GLU A 92 14.83 -7.79 39.27
C GLU A 92 15.24 -9.04 40.09
N MET A 93 14.94 -10.23 39.57
CA MET A 93 15.32 -11.50 40.22
C MET A 93 16.84 -11.69 40.25
N SER A 94 17.55 -11.41 39.16
CA SER A 94 19.01 -11.50 39.12
C SER A 94 19.67 -10.53 40.10
N LEU A 95 19.18 -9.30 40.22
CA LEU A 95 19.70 -8.33 41.19
C LEU A 95 19.49 -8.81 42.62
N LYS A 96 18.30 -9.36 42.92
CA LYS A 96 17.98 -9.89 44.24
C LYS A 96 18.87 -11.09 44.59
N SER A 97 19.04 -12.04 43.67
CA SER A 97 19.95 -13.17 43.88
C SER A 97 21.40 -12.73 44.07
N LEU A 98 21.85 -11.68 43.36
CA LEU A 98 23.18 -11.11 43.53
C LEU A 98 23.37 -10.47 44.92
N GLN A 99 22.33 -9.82 45.44
CA GLN A 99 22.34 -9.26 46.80
C GLN A 99 22.35 -10.36 47.88
N GLU A 100 21.62 -11.45 47.65
CA GLU A 100 21.49 -12.58 48.58
C GLU A 100 22.72 -13.50 48.57
N CYS A 101 23.51 -13.52 47.49
CA CYS A 101 24.69 -14.38 47.35
C CYS A 101 25.83 -14.04 48.32
N GLY A 102 25.88 -12.80 48.84
CA GLY A 102 26.90 -12.36 49.79
C GLY A 102 28.31 -12.13 49.21
N ASP A 103 28.54 -12.43 47.92
CA ASP A 103 29.79 -12.16 47.23
C ASP A 103 29.90 -10.68 46.83
N ARG A 104 30.82 -9.98 47.48
CA ARG A 104 31.00 -8.54 47.31
C ARG A 104 31.66 -8.16 46.00
N GLU A 105 32.58 -8.98 45.50
CA GLU A 105 33.28 -8.71 44.23
C GLU A 105 32.32 -8.93 43.06
N LEU A 106 31.55 -10.03 43.11
CA LEU A 106 30.52 -10.33 42.13
C LEU A 106 29.45 -9.24 42.10
N TYR A 107 29.00 -8.78 43.28
CA TYR A 107 28.04 -7.70 43.39
C TYR A 107 28.56 -6.41 42.72
N VAL A 108 29.79 -5.98 43.05
CA VAL A 108 30.39 -4.76 42.48
C VAL A 108 30.55 -4.86 40.97
N HIS A 109 30.87 -6.04 40.44
CA HIS A 109 31.06 -6.23 39.01
C HIS A 109 29.74 -6.23 38.21
N TYR A 110 28.73 -6.96 38.68
CA TYR A 110 27.49 -7.17 37.91
C TYR A 110 26.36 -6.19 38.23
N SER A 111 26.30 -5.63 39.44
CA SER A 111 25.27 -4.65 39.83
C SER A 111 25.14 -3.48 38.84
N PRO A 112 26.23 -2.82 38.40
CA PRO A 112 26.12 -1.70 37.45
C PRO A 112 25.51 -2.11 36.11
N ILE A 113 25.84 -3.31 35.62
CA ILE A 113 25.33 -3.85 34.35
C ILE A 113 23.83 -4.12 34.45
N ILE A 114 23.38 -4.72 35.56
CA ILE A 114 21.97 -5.00 35.81
C ILE A 114 21.19 -3.68 35.96
N MET A 115 21.74 -2.70 36.69
CA MET A 115 21.10 -1.39 36.86
C MET A 115 20.96 -0.63 35.53
N ASP A 116 22.00 -0.62 34.69
CA ASP A 116 21.95 -0.03 33.34
C ASP A 116 20.93 -0.76 32.46
N SER A 117 20.91 -2.09 32.50
CA SER A 117 19.93 -2.91 31.77
C SER A 117 18.50 -2.63 32.22
N THR A 118 18.26 -2.46 33.52
CA THR A 118 16.96 -2.07 34.09
C THR A 118 16.55 -0.67 33.63
N ALA A 119 17.48 0.28 33.57
CA ALA A 119 17.21 1.63 33.06
C ALA A 119 16.81 1.60 31.57
N LYS A 120 17.51 0.79 30.76
CA LYS A 120 17.17 0.55 29.34
C LYS A 120 15.82 -0.14 29.18
N CYS A 121 15.50 -1.11 30.04
CA CYS A 121 14.19 -1.75 30.07
C CYS A 121 13.07 -0.72 30.37
N GLY A 122 13.32 0.20 31.30
CA GLY A 122 12.41 1.32 31.55
C GLY A 122 12.24 2.28 30.36
N GLN A 123 13.28 2.50 29.55
CA GLN A 123 13.17 3.27 28.29
C GLN A 123 12.33 2.52 27.24
N LEU A 124 12.50 1.21 27.14
CA LEU A 124 11.69 0.35 26.27
C LEU A 124 10.21 0.42 26.66
N ALA A 125 9.89 0.28 27.95
CA ALA A 125 8.52 0.39 28.46
C ALA A 125 7.86 1.73 28.11
N ARG A 126 8.60 2.85 28.20
CA ARG A 126 8.09 4.17 27.78
C ARG A 126 7.84 4.25 26.27
N SER A 127 8.72 3.65 25.48
CA SER A 127 8.57 3.63 24.01
C SER A 127 7.34 2.81 23.60
N ILE A 128 7.15 1.64 24.20
CA ILE A 128 5.97 0.79 24.00
C ILE A 128 4.68 1.56 24.35
N LYS A 129 4.64 2.24 25.51
CA LYS A 129 3.48 3.07 25.90
C LYS A 129 3.18 4.17 24.88
N LYS A 130 4.20 4.79 24.30
CA LYS A 130 4.02 5.79 23.23
C LYS A 130 3.41 5.16 21.98
N VAL A 131 3.85 3.96 21.61
CA VAL A 131 3.26 3.23 20.48
C VAL A 131 1.80 2.88 20.75
N ARG A 132 1.45 2.41 21.96
CA ARG A 132 0.05 2.16 22.36
C ARG A 132 -0.82 3.41 22.32
N HIS A 133 -0.28 4.55 22.75
CA HIS A 133 -0.99 5.82 22.63
C HIS A 133 -1.27 6.16 21.16
N ASN A 134 -0.27 6.02 20.28
CA ASN A 134 -0.46 6.23 18.84
C ASN A 134 -1.46 5.24 18.24
N GLU A 135 -1.44 3.97 18.65
CA GLU A 135 -2.45 2.97 18.25
C GLU A 135 -3.86 3.45 18.60
N ASN A 136 -4.07 3.96 19.82
CA ASN A 136 -5.37 4.47 20.23
C ASN A 136 -5.80 5.70 19.40
N CYS A 137 -4.88 6.63 19.12
CA CYS A 137 -5.16 7.75 18.23
C CYS A 137 -5.52 7.28 16.81
N LEU A 138 -4.86 6.24 16.29
CA LEU A 138 -5.19 5.65 14.99
C LEU A 138 -6.56 4.97 15.00
N LYS A 139 -6.88 4.23 16.07
CA LYS A 139 -8.21 3.62 16.26
C LYS A 139 -9.32 4.66 16.25
N GLU A 140 -9.13 5.79 16.94
CA GLU A 140 -10.08 6.91 16.94
C GLU A 140 -10.19 7.55 15.56
N TYR A 141 -9.04 7.88 14.95
CA TYR A 141 -9.00 8.54 13.64
C TYR A 141 -9.67 7.74 12.53
N TYR A 142 -9.49 6.42 12.54
CA TYR A 142 -10.02 5.51 11.52
C TYR A 142 -11.36 4.86 11.89
N CYS A 143 -11.97 5.26 13.02
CA CYS A 143 -13.17 4.64 13.56
C CYS A 143 -13.05 3.10 13.67
N ALA A 144 -11.90 2.63 14.16
CA ALA A 144 -11.48 1.24 14.16
C ALA A 144 -11.19 0.72 15.58
N SER A 145 -12.10 0.97 16.52
CA SER A 145 -11.90 0.70 17.96
C SER A 145 -11.56 -0.75 18.31
N GLN A 146 -11.96 -1.71 17.46
CA GLN A 146 -11.76 -3.15 17.67
C GLN A 146 -10.50 -3.71 16.97
N LEU A 147 -9.81 -2.93 16.13
CA LEU A 147 -8.64 -3.41 15.40
C LEU A 147 -7.35 -3.22 16.19
N SER A 148 -6.51 -4.24 16.28
CA SER A 148 -5.13 -4.07 16.76
C SER A 148 -4.30 -3.23 15.80
N LEU A 149 -3.17 -2.68 16.25
CA LEU A 149 -2.28 -1.91 15.38
C LEU A 149 -1.83 -2.73 14.16
N GLU A 150 -1.53 -4.00 14.34
CA GLU A 150 -1.09 -4.91 13.29
C GLU A 150 -2.17 -5.03 12.21
N ASN A 151 -3.43 -5.15 12.60
CA ASN A 151 -4.56 -5.20 11.66
C ASN A 151 -4.78 -3.87 10.93
N ILE A 152 -4.56 -2.74 11.62
CA ILE A 152 -4.60 -1.40 11.00
C ILE A 152 -3.51 -1.30 9.93
N ILE A 153 -2.27 -1.63 10.29
CA ILE A 153 -1.12 -1.63 9.37
C ILE A 153 -1.35 -2.59 8.20
N GLU A 154 -1.87 -3.79 8.47
CA GLU A 154 -2.19 -4.79 7.47
C GLU A 154 -3.21 -4.27 6.45
N THR A 155 -4.32 -3.70 6.93
CA THR A 155 -5.36 -3.14 6.09
C THR A 155 -4.82 -2.00 5.21
N LEU A 156 -4.01 -1.10 5.78
CA LEU A 156 -3.39 0.00 5.04
C LEU A 156 -2.39 -0.51 4.01
N SER A 157 -1.51 -1.45 4.35
CA SER A 157 -0.59 -2.09 3.41
C SER A 157 -1.33 -2.73 2.24
N GLN A 158 -2.40 -3.48 2.51
CA GLN A 158 -3.19 -4.12 1.47
C GLN A 158 -3.84 -3.09 0.54
N ALA A 159 -4.39 -2.01 1.11
CA ALA A 159 -4.98 -0.93 0.33
C ALA A 159 -3.95 -0.23 -0.57
N VAL A 160 -2.77 0.09 -0.03
CA VAL A 160 -1.70 0.75 -0.80
C VAL A 160 -1.11 -0.20 -1.86
N ARG A 161 -0.99 -1.50 -1.58
CA ARG A 161 -0.60 -2.50 -2.59
C ARG A 161 -1.60 -2.61 -3.72
N LEU A 162 -2.90 -2.68 -3.40
CA LEU A 162 -3.96 -2.68 -4.41
C LEU A 162 -3.86 -1.45 -5.31
N PHE A 163 -3.57 -0.28 -4.73
CA PHE A 163 -3.36 0.95 -5.46
C PHE A 163 -2.10 0.92 -6.33
N GLN A 164 -0.97 0.44 -5.79
CA GLN A 164 0.28 0.27 -6.53
C GLN A 164 0.11 -0.66 -7.74
N ASP A 165 -0.59 -1.78 -7.57
CA ASP A 165 -0.88 -2.72 -8.66
C ASP A 165 -1.73 -2.06 -9.75
N SER A 166 -2.70 -1.24 -9.36
CA SER A 166 -3.54 -0.50 -10.28
C SER A 166 -2.78 0.61 -11.01
N LEU A 167 -1.83 1.30 -10.35
CA LEU A 167 -0.91 2.25 -10.98
C LEU A 167 -0.07 1.58 -12.06
N ASN A 168 0.58 0.46 -11.72
CA ASN A 168 1.39 -0.31 -12.66
C ASN A 168 0.57 -0.76 -13.90
N LYS A 169 -0.69 -1.17 -13.68
CA LYS A 169 -1.62 -1.53 -14.76
C LYS A 169 -1.99 -0.32 -15.62
N ALA A 170 -2.28 0.83 -15.01
CA ALA A 170 -2.62 2.06 -15.72
C ALA A 170 -1.46 2.54 -16.59
N GLU A 171 -0.24 2.54 -16.07
CA GLU A 171 0.97 2.90 -16.81
C GLU A 171 1.24 1.94 -17.97
N ALA A 172 1.09 0.64 -17.74
CA ALA A 172 1.22 -0.36 -18.81
C ALA A 172 0.15 -0.18 -19.91
N ARG A 173 -1.08 0.22 -19.56
CA ARG A 173 -2.12 0.58 -20.54
C ARG A 173 -1.73 1.84 -21.33
N ALA A 174 -1.31 2.91 -20.66
CA ALA A 174 -0.89 4.15 -21.31
C ALA A 174 0.27 3.92 -22.29
N ALA A 175 1.29 3.16 -21.88
CA ALA A 175 2.42 2.79 -22.73
C ALA A 175 2.00 1.97 -23.97
N ARG A 176 1.05 1.03 -23.82
CA ARG A 176 0.50 0.27 -24.95
C ARG A 176 -0.26 1.14 -25.93
N THR A 177 -1.13 2.02 -25.43
CA THR A 177 -1.91 2.95 -26.27
C THR A 177 -0.98 3.87 -27.06
N GLN A 178 0.06 4.42 -26.42
CA GLN A 178 1.07 5.24 -27.09
C GLN A 178 1.82 4.45 -28.19
N ARG A 179 2.20 3.19 -27.94
CA ARG A 179 2.85 2.34 -28.96
C ARG A 179 1.94 2.09 -30.17
N MET A 180 0.68 1.76 -29.93
CA MET A 180 -0.30 1.54 -31.01
C MET A 180 -0.55 2.83 -31.81
N GLN A 181 -0.61 3.98 -31.16
CA GLN A 181 -0.79 5.27 -31.83
C GLN A 181 0.43 5.63 -32.68
N LYS A 182 1.66 5.41 -32.19
CA LYS A 182 2.89 5.59 -32.98
C LYS A 182 2.94 4.67 -34.20
N GLN A 183 2.55 3.40 -34.07
CA GLN A 183 2.48 2.46 -35.21
C GLN A 183 1.45 2.88 -36.27
N ARG A 184 0.28 3.40 -35.86
CA ARG A 184 -0.73 3.92 -36.79
C ARG A 184 -0.26 5.18 -37.54
N VAL A 185 0.50 6.05 -36.87
CA VAL A 185 1.07 7.25 -37.50
C VAL A 185 2.18 6.87 -38.50
N SER A 186 3.02 5.88 -38.19
CA SER A 186 4.04 5.38 -39.13
C SER A 186 3.45 4.64 -40.34
N ALA A 187 2.40 3.83 -40.16
CA ALA A 187 1.71 3.15 -41.28
C ALA A 187 0.96 4.11 -42.23
N GLY A 188 0.57 5.30 -41.75
CA GLY A 188 0.01 6.36 -42.58
C GLY A 188 1.03 7.12 -43.44
N HIS A 189 2.33 7.01 -43.12
CA HIS A 189 3.38 7.71 -43.86
C HIS A 189 3.94 6.89 -45.03
N ASP A 190 3.85 5.56 -44.96
CA ASP A 190 4.27 4.63 -46.03
C ASP A 190 3.23 4.48 -47.16
N SER A 191 1.98 4.85 -46.92
CA SER A 191 0.91 4.77 -47.94
C SER A 191 0.93 5.91 -48.95
N VAL A 192 1.72 6.97 -48.73
CA VAL A 192 1.82 8.12 -49.65
C VAL A 192 2.88 7.92 -50.76
N VAL A 193 3.82 6.98 -50.61
CA VAL A 193 4.95 6.81 -51.56
C VAL A 193 4.70 5.76 -52.66
N ARG A 194 3.63 4.96 -52.60
CA ARG A 194 3.32 3.95 -53.64
C ARG A 194 2.25 4.37 -54.65
N GLY A 195 2.05 5.67 -54.84
CA GLY A 195 1.11 6.24 -55.80
C GLY A 195 1.72 6.68 -57.13
N SER A 196 2.60 5.89 -57.78
CA SER A 196 2.88 6.13 -59.22
C SER A 196 3.62 4.98 -59.90
N ARG A 197 2.88 4.14 -60.65
CA ARG A 197 3.25 3.64 -61.99
C ARG A 197 2.15 2.75 -62.56
N ARG A 198 1.24 3.38 -63.30
CA ARG A 198 0.50 2.76 -64.40
C ARG A 198 1.48 2.29 -65.49
N ARG A 199 1.30 1.07 -66.00
CA ARG A 199 1.42 0.63 -67.41
C ARG A 199 1.06 -0.86 -67.44
N ARG A 200 -0.20 -1.23 -67.75
CA ARG A 200 -0.75 -1.47 -69.10
C ARG A 200 0.01 -2.58 -69.85
N SER A 201 -0.55 -3.78 -69.90
CA SER A 201 -0.48 -4.62 -71.10
C SER A 201 -1.61 -5.66 -71.09
N ASP A 202 -2.43 -5.57 -72.14
CA ASP A 202 -3.48 -6.50 -72.52
C ASP A 202 -2.99 -7.94 -72.66
N ARG A 203 -3.85 -8.90 -72.32
CA ARG A 203 -3.99 -10.14 -73.11
C ARG A 203 -5.36 -10.77 -72.87
N ILE A 204 -6.22 -10.50 -73.84
CA ILE A 204 -7.42 -11.27 -74.21
C ILE A 204 -7.03 -12.75 -74.33
N ARG A 205 -7.77 -13.63 -73.65
CA ARG A 205 -7.86 -15.05 -74.03
C ARG A 205 -9.33 -15.45 -74.14
N THR A 206 -9.68 -15.67 -75.38
CA THR A 206 -10.84 -16.35 -75.96
C THR A 206 -11.15 -17.67 -75.26
N PHE A 207 -12.43 -17.86 -74.93
CA PHE A 207 -13.04 -19.16 -74.66
C PHE A 207 -13.60 -19.70 -75.99
N GLU A 208 -13.20 -20.90 -76.39
CA GLU A 208 -13.91 -21.73 -77.36
C GLU A 208 -14.50 -22.96 -76.63
N PRO A 209 -15.78 -23.32 -76.87
CA PRO A 209 -16.31 -24.70 -76.76
C PRO A 209 -16.13 -25.41 -78.13
N PRO A 210 -16.44 -26.71 -78.38
CA PRO A 210 -17.42 -27.64 -77.78
C PRO A 210 -16.84 -29.09 -77.60
N ASN A 211 -17.51 -30.17 -77.17
CA ASN A 211 -18.84 -30.78 -77.43
C ASN A 211 -19.40 -31.47 -76.17
#